data_AF-A0A944XXA2-F1
#
_entry.id   AF-A0A944XXA2-F1
#
_cell.length_a   1.000
_cell.length_b   1.000
_cell.length_c   1.000
_cell.angle_alpha   90.00
_cell.angle_beta   90.00
_cell.angle_gamma   90.00
#
_symmetry.space_group_name_H-M   'P 1'
#
loop_
_entity.id
_entity.type
_entity.pdbx_description
1 polymer ?
#
loop_
_entity_poly.entity_id
_entity_poly.type
_entity_poly.pdbx_seq_one_letter_code
_entity_poly.pdbx_strand_id
1 'polypeptide(L)'
;MRYHQLGLLHHDPQRSFAGYTLVAPLRHSAVFLVDMEGAEVHRWELPGPLGSKAYLLPGGHLLFSTFTQEGTPIKEAKGGHIYEMDWDGNIVWEHVDHDQHHDIRRLDNGNTVYIAWEEMSNDEQARVQGGLPGTERDGKTYSDIFREVNPAGEVVWEWHLKDQVIEDFPLAPDCERFEFAHSNSCAPTPDGNYLVNFRSLDTMGVIDRASGDFLWKRTDRHWGHPHNPEMLPNGNVTFYANGMFNPSQPLHSRAMEMNPSTGEIVWQFTDPQRWTFFSPIMGSVQRLGNGNTLTIEAVFGRIIEVTPGSDLVWDYINPVFHNIPIFGGDANPLFRAYRYAGDSEEIGGRL
;
A
#
# COMPACT_ATOMS: atom_id res chain seq x y z
N MET A 1 -8.01 -6.78 -19.51
CA MET A 1 -9.13 -6.29 -20.35
C MET A 1 -8.99 -4.77 -20.43
N ARG A 2 -9.24 -4.11 -21.57
CA ARG A 2 -9.25 -2.63 -21.59
C ARG A 2 -10.68 -2.18 -21.34
N TYR A 3 -10.89 -1.28 -20.39
CA TYR A 3 -12.21 -0.71 -20.17
C TYR A 3 -12.56 0.26 -21.30
N HIS A 4 -13.81 0.24 -21.74
CA HIS A 4 -14.34 1.15 -22.75
C HIS A 4 -15.08 2.35 -22.15
N GLN A 5 -15.31 2.32 -20.84
CA GLN A 5 -15.90 3.39 -20.04
C GLN A 5 -14.96 3.66 -18.87
N LEU A 6 -14.76 4.94 -18.56
CA LEU A 6 -13.86 5.44 -17.50
C LEU A 6 -14.65 6.42 -16.63
N GLY A 7 -14.12 6.75 -15.46
CA GLY A 7 -14.84 7.53 -14.45
C GLY A 7 -15.85 6.66 -13.70
N LEU A 8 -16.97 7.28 -13.29
CA LEU A 8 -18.02 6.59 -12.54
C LEU A 8 -18.79 5.60 -13.44
N LEU A 9 -18.84 4.33 -13.02
CA LEU A 9 -19.59 3.27 -13.70
C LEU A 9 -20.87 2.90 -12.96
N HIS A 10 -20.85 2.95 -11.62
CA HIS A 10 -21.98 2.61 -10.78
C HIS A 10 -21.95 3.41 -9.49
N HIS A 11 -23.14 3.85 -9.03
CA HIS A 11 -23.33 4.52 -7.75
C HIS A 11 -24.75 4.25 -7.25
N ASP A 12 -24.86 3.64 -6.07
CA ASP A 12 -26.08 3.54 -5.29
C ASP A 12 -25.99 4.55 -4.12
N PRO A 13 -26.63 5.73 -4.23
CA PRO A 13 -26.49 6.80 -3.23
C PRO A 13 -27.15 6.48 -1.88
N GLN A 14 -28.00 5.46 -1.81
CA GLN A 14 -28.63 5.06 -0.55
C GLN A 14 -27.74 4.13 0.27
N ARG A 15 -26.77 3.46 -0.39
CA ARG A 15 -25.96 2.41 0.22
C ARG A 15 -24.47 2.73 0.23
N SER A 16 -24.01 3.60 -0.66
CA SER A 16 -22.60 4.02 -0.73
C SER A 16 -22.25 4.96 0.42
N PHE A 17 -20.99 4.97 0.82
CA PHE A 17 -20.46 5.86 1.84
C PHE A 17 -20.15 7.22 1.20
N ALA A 18 -20.97 8.22 1.50
CA ALA A 18 -20.79 9.57 1.00
C ALA A 18 -19.44 10.17 1.42
N GLY A 19 -18.76 10.84 0.50
CA GLY A 19 -17.46 11.45 0.75
C GLY A 19 -16.68 11.71 -0.54
N TYR A 20 -15.36 11.84 -0.40
CA TYR A 20 -14.45 12.13 -1.50
C TYR A 20 -13.38 11.05 -1.61
N THR A 21 -13.12 10.57 -2.83
CA THR A 21 -12.11 9.53 -3.10
C THR A 21 -10.83 10.19 -3.59
N LEU A 22 -9.70 9.90 -2.94
CA LEU A 22 -8.39 10.31 -3.43
C LEU A 22 -7.94 9.36 -4.54
N VAL A 23 -7.65 9.92 -5.70
CA VAL A 23 -7.13 9.22 -6.87
C VAL A 23 -5.69 9.68 -7.09
N ALA A 24 -4.76 8.74 -6.94
CA ALA A 24 -3.33 8.97 -7.05
C ALA A 24 -2.72 8.05 -8.13
N PRO A 25 -2.76 8.44 -9.41
CA PRO A 25 -2.20 7.64 -10.49
C PRO A 25 -0.70 7.41 -10.29
N LEU A 26 -0.29 6.15 -10.25
CA LEU A 26 1.10 5.76 -10.02
C LEU A 26 2.00 6.36 -11.12
N ARG A 27 3.14 6.95 -10.75
CA ARG A 27 4.11 7.61 -11.67
C ARG A 27 3.56 8.84 -12.42
N HIS A 28 2.40 9.36 -12.05
CA HIS A 28 1.88 10.63 -12.53
C HIS A 28 2.29 11.78 -11.61
N SER A 29 2.31 13.02 -12.12
CA SER A 29 2.68 14.22 -11.36
C SER A 29 1.48 14.99 -10.82
N ALA A 30 0.33 14.34 -10.63
CA ALA A 30 -0.85 14.96 -10.03
C ALA A 30 -1.67 13.93 -9.25
N VAL A 31 -2.28 14.38 -8.17
CA VAL A 31 -3.22 13.64 -7.31
C VAL A 31 -4.48 14.49 -7.19
N PHE A 32 -5.65 13.86 -7.16
CA PHE A 32 -6.91 14.60 -7.14
C PHE A 32 -7.98 13.89 -6.31
N LEU A 33 -8.95 14.67 -5.82
CA LEU A 33 -10.16 14.18 -5.18
C LEU A 33 -11.29 14.12 -6.20
N VAL A 34 -12.08 13.04 -6.14
CA VAL A 34 -13.36 12.94 -6.84
C VAL A 34 -14.52 12.83 -5.86
N ASP A 35 -15.64 13.45 -6.19
CA ASP A 35 -16.90 13.27 -5.48
C ASP A 35 -17.58 11.93 -5.82
N MET A 36 -18.79 11.72 -5.30
CA MET A 36 -19.55 10.49 -5.50
C MET A 36 -20.07 10.33 -6.94
N GLU A 37 -20.18 11.44 -7.68
CA GLU A 37 -20.54 11.51 -9.09
C GLU A 37 -19.31 11.31 -10.02
N GLY A 38 -18.12 11.18 -9.43
CA GLY A 38 -16.86 10.98 -10.13
C GLY A 38 -16.28 12.25 -10.74
N ALA A 39 -16.78 13.43 -10.37
CA ALA A 39 -16.24 14.71 -10.78
C ALA A 39 -15.02 15.08 -9.95
N GLU A 40 -13.98 15.60 -10.60
CA GLU A 40 -12.81 16.15 -9.91
C GLU A 40 -13.22 17.42 -9.15
N VAL A 41 -12.99 17.45 -7.85
CA VAL A 41 -13.36 18.56 -6.96
C VAL A 41 -12.16 19.29 -6.38
N HIS A 42 -10.99 18.67 -6.40
CA HIS A 42 -9.73 19.28 -5.96
C HIS A 42 -8.53 18.53 -6.55
N ARG A 43 -7.39 19.23 -6.70
CA ARG A 43 -6.20 18.69 -7.33
C ARG A 43 -4.92 19.30 -6.78
N TRP A 44 -3.91 18.46 -6.60
CA TRP A 44 -2.53 18.82 -6.29
C TRP A 44 -1.62 18.48 -7.47
N GLU A 45 -0.81 19.45 -7.89
CA GLU A 45 0.29 19.24 -8.83
C GLU A 45 1.57 18.89 -8.04
N LEU A 46 2.14 17.72 -8.30
CA LEU A 46 3.30 17.22 -7.58
C LEU A 46 4.61 17.74 -8.20
N PRO A 47 5.68 17.94 -7.39
CA PRO A 47 6.99 18.35 -7.90
C PRO A 47 7.69 17.29 -8.76
N GLY A 48 7.17 16.05 -8.79
CA GLY A 48 7.71 14.94 -9.55
C GLY A 48 6.72 13.77 -9.66
N PRO A 49 7.05 12.73 -10.43
CA PRO A 49 6.19 11.57 -10.60
C PRO A 49 5.99 10.84 -9.28
N LEU A 50 4.74 10.50 -8.97
CA LEU A 50 4.37 9.78 -7.76
C LEU A 50 5.18 8.48 -7.63
N GLY A 51 5.79 8.32 -6.45
CA GLY A 51 6.63 7.22 -6.02
C GLY A 51 5.82 5.96 -5.72
N SER A 52 4.97 6.06 -4.70
CA SER A 52 4.11 4.95 -4.30
C SER A 52 2.77 5.47 -3.79
N LYS A 53 2.73 5.94 -2.55
CA LYS A 53 1.52 6.31 -1.82
C LYS A 53 1.35 7.82 -1.78
N ALA A 54 0.10 8.27 -1.86
CA ALA A 54 -0.36 9.59 -1.44
C ALA A 54 -1.63 9.41 -0.59
N TYR A 55 -1.76 10.16 0.49
CA TYR A 55 -2.96 10.17 1.33
C TYR A 55 -3.10 11.51 2.09
N LEU A 56 -4.31 11.83 2.51
CA LEU A 56 -4.58 13.03 3.28
C LEU A 56 -4.30 12.84 4.77
N LEU A 57 -3.75 13.89 5.38
CA LEU A 57 -3.63 14.10 6.81
C LEU A 57 -4.77 15.01 7.31
N PRO A 58 -5.10 14.97 8.61
CA PRO A 58 -5.93 15.98 9.24
C PRO A 58 -5.47 17.38 8.88
N GLY A 59 -6.42 18.27 8.57
CA GLY A 59 -6.13 19.62 8.10
C GLY A 59 -5.99 19.74 6.57
N GLY A 60 -6.18 18.68 5.80
CA GLY A 60 -6.21 18.73 4.33
C GLY A 60 -4.84 18.73 3.66
N HIS A 61 -3.81 18.32 4.39
CA HIS A 61 -2.47 18.20 3.82
C HIS A 61 -2.33 16.85 3.12
N LEU A 62 -1.65 16.82 1.99
CA LEU A 62 -1.30 15.62 1.24
C LEU A 62 0.10 15.15 1.65
N LEU A 63 0.22 13.94 2.21
CA LEU A 63 1.50 13.27 2.43
C LEU A 63 1.73 12.26 1.31
N PHE A 64 2.85 12.39 0.60
CA PHE A 64 3.19 11.54 -0.55
C PHE A 64 4.69 11.40 -0.72
N SER A 65 5.12 10.48 -1.59
CA SER A 65 6.51 10.43 -2.06
C SER A 65 6.59 10.50 -3.58
N THR A 66 7.66 11.07 -4.10
CA THR A 66 8.01 11.07 -5.53
C THR A 66 9.19 10.15 -5.79
N PHE A 67 9.25 9.63 -7.00
CA PHE A 67 10.31 8.74 -7.46
C PHE A 67 11.64 9.49 -7.63
N THR A 68 12.72 8.96 -7.04
CA THR A 68 14.09 9.44 -7.26
C THR A 68 14.93 8.44 -8.08
N GLN A 69 15.92 8.96 -8.82
CA GLN A 69 16.80 8.12 -9.64
C GLN A 69 17.95 7.50 -8.83
N GLU A 70 18.42 8.21 -7.80
CA GLU A 70 19.51 7.83 -6.91
C GLU A 70 19.12 6.65 -5.98
N GLY A 71 20.08 6.13 -5.21
CA GLY A 71 19.89 4.98 -4.33
C GLY A 71 20.05 3.63 -5.04
N THR A 72 19.44 2.58 -4.50
CA THR A 72 19.49 1.21 -5.04
C THR A 72 18.94 1.16 -6.49
N PRO A 73 19.36 0.15 -7.28
CA PRO A 73 18.84 -0.08 -8.63
C PRO A 73 17.40 -0.62 -8.65
N ILE A 74 16.76 -0.82 -7.49
CA ILE A 74 15.37 -1.27 -7.40
C ILE A 74 14.44 -0.11 -7.76
N LYS A 75 13.47 -0.35 -8.63
CA LYS A 75 12.52 0.68 -9.13
C LYS A 75 11.07 0.35 -8.80
N GLU A 76 10.81 -0.89 -8.41
CA GLU A 76 9.55 -1.48 -7.99
C GLU A 76 9.02 -0.72 -6.75
N ALA A 77 7.95 0.06 -6.92
CA ALA A 77 7.36 0.93 -5.88
C ALA A 77 8.33 1.92 -5.19
N LYS A 78 9.45 2.24 -5.86
CA LYS A 78 10.42 3.24 -5.40
C LYS A 78 9.75 4.61 -5.28
N GLY A 79 9.95 5.24 -4.14
CA GLY A 79 9.76 6.67 -3.94
C GLY A 79 11.11 7.34 -3.88
N GLY A 80 11.41 7.97 -2.75
CA GLY A 80 12.74 8.51 -2.46
C GLY A 80 12.74 9.94 -1.92
N HIS A 81 11.76 10.74 -2.29
CA HIS A 81 11.57 12.08 -1.75
C HIS A 81 10.15 12.21 -1.24
N ILE A 82 10.01 12.29 0.09
CA ILE A 82 8.76 12.40 0.82
C ILE A 82 8.40 13.87 0.99
N TYR A 83 7.14 14.23 0.76
CA TYR A 83 6.63 15.59 0.89
C TYR A 83 5.34 15.61 1.68
N GLU A 84 5.15 16.67 2.45
CA GLU A 84 3.85 17.13 2.90
C GLU A 84 3.51 18.44 2.18
N MET A 85 2.35 18.46 1.55
CA MET A 85 1.83 19.60 0.80
C MET A 85 0.51 20.06 1.40
N ASP A 86 0.32 21.35 1.58
CA ASP A 86 -0.96 21.88 2.06
C ASP A 86 -2.07 21.80 0.99
N TRP A 87 -3.28 22.23 1.35
CA TRP A 87 -4.42 22.19 0.44
C TRP A 87 -4.21 23.01 -0.83
N ASP A 88 -3.46 24.12 -0.74
CA ASP A 88 -3.25 25.08 -1.83
C ASP A 88 -2.06 24.71 -2.73
N GLY A 89 -1.36 23.61 -2.43
CA GLY A 89 -0.25 23.10 -3.22
C GLY A 89 1.13 23.57 -2.76
N ASN A 90 1.24 24.20 -1.59
CA ASN A 90 2.55 24.59 -1.05
C ASN A 90 3.20 23.42 -0.31
N ILE A 91 4.49 23.17 -0.57
CA ILE A 91 5.28 22.21 0.21
C ILE A 91 5.54 22.81 1.59
N VAL A 92 5.08 22.14 2.64
CA VAL A 92 5.27 22.56 4.04
C VAL A 92 6.30 21.72 4.80
N TRP A 93 6.64 20.54 4.28
CA TRP A 93 7.70 19.68 4.80
C TRP A 93 8.21 18.74 3.70
N GLU A 94 9.50 18.40 3.76
CA GLU A 94 10.12 17.44 2.86
C GLU A 94 11.21 16.63 3.57
N HIS A 95 11.45 15.40 3.10
CA HIS A 95 12.52 14.53 3.57
C HIS A 95 13.01 13.62 2.44
N VAL A 96 14.32 13.49 2.29
CA VAL A 96 14.94 12.69 1.24
C VAL A 96 15.59 11.45 1.82
N ASP A 97 15.23 10.31 1.25
CA ASP A 97 15.88 9.03 1.44
C ASP A 97 15.70 8.23 0.16
N HIS A 98 16.71 8.21 -0.70
CA HIS A 98 16.61 7.65 -2.05
C HIS A 98 16.27 6.15 -2.11
N ASP A 99 16.33 5.46 -0.98
CA ASP A 99 15.97 4.06 -0.84
C ASP A 99 14.57 3.86 -0.27
N GLN A 100 13.82 4.94 0.02
CA GLN A 100 12.42 4.88 0.44
C GLN A 100 11.54 4.21 -0.62
N HIS A 101 10.69 3.29 -0.17
CA HIS A 101 9.72 2.61 -1.02
C HIS A 101 8.38 2.34 -0.33
N HIS A 102 7.37 2.04 -1.15
CA HIS A 102 6.07 1.52 -0.73
C HIS A 102 5.25 2.41 0.22
N ASP A 103 5.52 2.42 1.52
CA ASP A 103 4.67 3.05 2.54
C ASP A 103 5.38 4.18 3.29
N ILE A 104 4.57 5.16 3.71
CA ILE A 104 4.92 6.33 4.50
C ILE A 104 3.73 6.63 5.44
N ARG A 105 4.01 6.96 6.69
CA ARG A 105 2.98 7.28 7.71
C ARG A 105 3.44 8.41 8.61
N ARG A 106 2.65 9.48 8.69
CA ARG A 106 2.71 10.45 9.79
C ARG A 106 2.15 9.79 11.05
N LEU A 107 2.87 9.94 12.16
CA LEU A 107 2.50 9.47 13.49
C LEU A 107 1.90 10.63 14.31
N ASP A 108 1.14 10.31 15.35
CA ASP A 108 0.46 11.29 16.21
C ASP A 108 1.44 12.26 16.92
N ASN A 109 2.68 11.82 17.15
CA ASN A 109 3.74 12.64 17.73
C ASN A 109 4.38 13.61 16.72
N GLY A 110 3.92 13.61 15.47
CA GLY A 110 4.47 14.41 14.38
C GLY A 110 5.64 13.76 13.62
N ASN A 111 6.15 12.61 14.06
CA ASN A 111 7.20 11.90 13.33
C ASN A 111 6.65 11.23 12.06
N THR A 112 7.54 10.82 11.17
CA THR A 112 7.19 10.06 9.96
C THR A 112 7.94 8.74 9.95
N VAL A 113 7.20 7.63 9.89
CA VAL A 113 7.76 6.29 9.67
C VAL A 113 7.58 5.88 8.21
N TYR A 114 8.59 5.22 7.66
CA TYR A 114 8.59 4.74 6.28
C TYR A 114 9.47 3.52 6.12
N ILE A 115 9.37 2.88 4.94
CA ILE A 115 10.17 1.71 4.58
C ILE A 115 11.28 2.14 3.61
N ALA A 116 12.49 1.62 3.78
CA ALA A 116 13.61 1.82 2.89
C ALA A 116 14.39 0.53 2.64
N TRP A 117 15.08 0.45 1.50
CA TRP A 117 15.97 -0.68 1.22
C TRP A 117 17.33 -0.53 1.90
N GLU A 118 17.95 -1.67 2.18
CA GLU A 118 19.37 -1.75 2.53
C GLU A 118 20.05 -2.92 1.85
N GLU A 119 21.31 -2.74 1.42
CA GLU A 119 22.09 -3.83 0.85
C GLU A 119 22.47 -4.85 1.92
N MET A 120 22.29 -6.14 1.62
CA MET A 120 22.80 -7.23 2.45
C MET A 120 24.27 -7.52 2.11
N SER A 121 25.07 -7.81 3.12
CA SER A 121 26.40 -8.36 2.95
C SER A 121 26.35 -9.76 2.32
N ASN A 122 27.48 -10.21 1.77
CA ASN A 122 27.58 -11.55 1.18
C ASN A 122 27.23 -12.67 2.18
N ASP A 123 27.59 -12.50 3.45
CA ASP A 123 27.31 -13.49 4.50
C ASP A 123 25.81 -13.53 4.87
N GLU A 124 25.16 -12.37 4.91
CA GLU A 124 23.69 -12.29 5.11
C GLU A 124 22.95 -12.86 3.90
N GLN A 125 23.34 -12.50 2.68
CA GLN A 125 22.74 -13.00 1.43
C GLN A 125 22.87 -14.53 1.32
N ALA A 126 24.00 -15.11 1.73
CA ALA A 126 24.21 -16.56 1.70
C ALA A 126 23.23 -17.33 2.63
N ARG A 127 22.64 -16.66 3.62
CA ARG A 127 21.65 -17.22 4.55
C ARG A 127 20.22 -17.17 4.02
N VAL A 128 19.95 -16.41 2.96
CA VAL A 128 18.61 -16.29 2.37
C VAL A 128 18.14 -17.64 1.79
N GLN A 129 16.99 -18.10 2.28
CA GLN A 129 16.36 -19.36 1.87
C GLN A 129 15.18 -19.10 0.93
N GLY A 130 14.82 -20.10 0.12
CA GLY A 130 13.68 -20.01 -0.80
C GLY A 130 13.93 -19.09 -2.00
N GLY A 131 12.87 -18.64 -2.66
CA GLY A 131 12.96 -17.81 -3.87
C GLY A 131 13.65 -18.51 -5.05
N LEU A 132 13.81 -17.78 -6.15
CA LEU A 132 14.44 -18.24 -7.39
C LEU A 132 15.96 -17.97 -7.35
N PRO A 133 16.83 -18.99 -7.22
CA PRO A 133 18.27 -18.78 -7.20
C PRO A 133 18.80 -18.13 -8.48
N GLY A 134 19.76 -17.22 -8.37
CA GLY A 134 20.37 -16.53 -9.53
C GLY A 134 19.59 -15.32 -10.04
N THR A 135 18.59 -14.85 -9.28
CA THR A 135 17.80 -13.65 -9.59
C THR A 135 18.18 -12.44 -8.74
N GLU A 136 19.33 -12.52 -8.05
CA GLU A 136 19.97 -11.39 -7.38
C GLU A 136 20.35 -10.30 -8.40
N ARG A 137 20.14 -9.02 -8.07
CA ARG A 137 20.37 -7.90 -9.01
C ARG A 137 21.82 -7.47 -8.93
N ASP A 138 22.56 -7.69 -10.02
CA ASP A 138 24.02 -7.53 -10.07
C ASP A 138 24.75 -8.34 -8.98
N GLY A 139 24.20 -9.52 -8.64
CA GLY A 139 24.74 -10.41 -7.61
C GLY A 139 24.40 -10.01 -6.18
N LYS A 140 23.56 -8.98 -5.98
CA LYS A 140 23.18 -8.43 -4.68
C LYS A 140 21.72 -8.71 -4.32
N THR A 141 21.49 -8.87 -3.02
CA THR A 141 20.17 -8.88 -2.38
C THR A 141 20.02 -7.67 -1.46
N TYR A 142 18.82 -7.07 -1.47
CA TYR A 142 18.47 -5.96 -0.59
C TYR A 142 17.40 -6.40 0.43
N SER A 143 17.57 -5.98 1.67
CA SER A 143 16.62 -6.17 2.78
C SER A 143 15.80 -4.89 3.02
N ASP A 144 14.85 -4.98 3.95
CA ASP A 144 13.96 -3.89 4.35
C ASP A 144 14.37 -3.28 5.70
N ILE A 145 14.40 -1.94 5.76
CA ILE A 145 14.48 -1.10 6.96
C ILE A 145 13.14 -0.42 7.19
N PHE A 146 12.72 -0.33 8.44
CA PHE A 146 11.65 0.54 8.89
C PHE A 146 12.29 1.69 9.67
N ARG A 147 12.11 2.92 9.21
CA ARG A 147 12.81 4.10 9.71
C ARG A 147 11.82 5.16 10.13
N GLU A 148 11.99 5.70 11.34
CA GLU A 148 11.21 6.80 11.90
C GLU A 148 12.09 8.05 11.98
N VAL A 149 11.63 9.15 11.39
CA VAL A 149 12.27 10.46 11.47
C VAL A 149 11.41 11.48 12.19
N ASN A 150 12.03 12.37 12.94
CA ASN A 150 11.34 13.51 13.52
C ASN A 150 11.05 14.61 12.46
N PRO A 151 10.30 15.68 12.79
CA PRO A 151 10.04 16.76 11.83
C PRO A 151 11.28 17.47 11.28
N ALA A 152 12.43 17.38 11.96
CA ALA A 152 13.71 17.91 11.48
C ALA A 152 14.45 16.95 10.52
N GLY A 153 13.90 15.76 10.25
CA GLY A 153 14.51 14.73 9.41
C GLY A 153 15.55 13.86 10.12
N GLU A 154 15.68 13.99 11.45
CA GLU A 154 16.62 13.18 12.22
C GLU A 154 16.02 11.80 12.48
N VAL A 155 16.80 10.75 12.23
CA VAL A 155 16.40 9.37 12.53
C VAL A 155 16.31 9.18 14.05
N VAL A 156 15.15 8.76 14.53
CA VAL A 156 14.87 8.54 15.96
C VAL A 156 14.59 7.08 16.32
N TRP A 157 14.32 6.24 15.32
CA TRP A 157 14.15 4.80 15.48
C TRP A 157 14.37 4.09 14.14
N GLU A 158 14.95 2.89 14.21
CA GLU A 158 15.10 1.98 13.07
C GLU A 158 14.84 0.54 13.50
N TRP A 159 14.36 -0.25 12.55
CA TRP A 159 14.32 -1.70 12.64
C TRP A 159 14.77 -2.31 11.33
N HIS A 160 15.64 -3.31 11.41
CA HIS A 160 16.27 -3.96 10.28
C HIS A 160 15.81 -5.42 10.20
N LEU A 161 15.26 -5.82 9.05
CA LEU A 161 14.85 -7.22 8.88
C LEU A 161 16.04 -8.18 8.91
N LYS A 162 17.20 -7.75 8.37
CA LYS A 162 18.39 -8.61 8.28
C LYS A 162 19.03 -8.94 9.63
N ASP A 163 18.70 -8.17 10.68
CA ASP A 163 19.15 -8.41 12.05
C ASP A 163 18.32 -9.50 12.75
N GLN A 164 17.18 -9.87 12.17
CA GLN A 164 16.40 -11.02 12.63
C GLN A 164 17.06 -12.34 12.20
N VAL A 165 16.53 -13.46 12.67
CA VAL A 165 16.96 -14.79 12.20
C VAL A 165 16.49 -14.97 10.75
N ILE A 166 17.34 -14.60 9.77
CA ILE A 166 17.06 -14.65 8.32
C ILE A 166 16.41 -15.97 7.88
N GLU A 167 16.85 -17.09 8.45
CA GLU A 167 16.34 -18.43 8.13
C GLU A 167 14.87 -18.66 8.55
N ASP A 168 14.33 -17.85 9.46
CA ASP A 168 12.91 -17.88 9.85
C ASP A 168 11.99 -17.23 8.79
N PHE A 169 12.56 -16.66 7.73
CA PHE A 169 11.87 -15.89 6.70
C PHE A 169 12.22 -16.43 5.29
N PRO A 170 11.87 -17.68 4.95
CA PRO A 170 12.12 -18.21 3.62
C PRO A 170 11.27 -17.46 2.57
N LEU A 171 11.91 -17.03 1.50
CA LEU A 171 11.24 -16.48 0.32
C LEU A 171 10.27 -17.50 -0.29
N ALA A 172 9.10 -17.04 -0.71
CA ALA A 172 8.18 -17.82 -1.50
C ALA A 172 8.86 -18.32 -2.79
N PRO A 173 8.55 -19.54 -3.27
CA PRO A 173 9.31 -20.21 -4.32
C PRO A 173 9.30 -19.51 -5.70
N ASP A 174 8.34 -18.61 -5.91
CA ASP A 174 8.11 -17.83 -7.13
C ASP A 174 8.54 -16.36 -6.99
N CYS A 175 9.24 -16.01 -5.90
CA CYS A 175 9.83 -14.69 -5.71
C CYS A 175 11.30 -14.66 -6.16
N GLU A 176 11.70 -13.55 -6.75
CA GLU A 176 13.10 -13.27 -7.06
C GLU A 176 13.89 -12.94 -5.77
N ARG A 177 15.21 -13.08 -5.82
CA ARG A 177 16.12 -12.90 -4.69
C ARG A 177 16.83 -11.56 -4.65
N PHE A 178 16.55 -10.65 -5.58
CA PHE A 178 17.10 -9.30 -5.48
C PHE A 178 16.52 -8.52 -4.27
N GLU A 179 15.35 -8.90 -3.78
CA GLU A 179 14.76 -8.40 -2.53
C GLU A 179 14.45 -9.56 -1.59
N PHE A 180 14.91 -9.49 -0.33
CA PHE A 180 14.74 -10.57 0.65
C PHE A 180 13.31 -10.74 1.16
N ALA A 181 12.54 -9.65 1.30
CA ALA A 181 11.18 -9.75 1.84
C ALA A 181 10.17 -8.85 1.15
N HIS A 182 10.63 -7.73 0.58
CA HIS A 182 9.83 -6.79 -0.20
C HIS A 182 8.68 -6.27 0.66
N SER A 183 9.03 -5.50 1.69
CA SER A 183 8.02 -4.95 2.59
C SER A 183 7.19 -3.88 1.89
N ASN A 184 5.88 -3.91 2.13
CA ASN A 184 4.94 -3.02 1.46
C ASN A 184 4.02 -2.23 2.40
N SER A 185 4.18 -2.37 3.72
CA SER A 185 3.37 -1.66 4.72
C SER A 185 4.09 -1.54 6.05
N CYS A 186 3.97 -0.37 6.69
CA CYS A 186 4.48 -0.05 8.02
C CYS A 186 3.40 0.70 8.83
N ALA A 187 2.22 0.10 8.98
CA ALA A 187 1.07 0.77 9.59
C ALA A 187 1.23 0.86 11.12
N PRO A 188 1.10 2.04 11.74
CA PRO A 188 1.12 2.15 13.20
C PRO A 188 -0.10 1.45 13.80
N THR A 189 0.09 0.80 14.94
CA THR A 189 -1.01 0.27 15.76
C THR A 189 -1.36 1.24 16.88
N PRO A 190 -2.57 1.15 17.49
CA PRO A 190 -2.96 2.04 18.58
C PRO A 190 -2.01 2.06 19.78
N ASP A 191 -1.28 0.96 20.02
CA ASP A 191 -0.34 0.83 21.13
C ASP A 191 1.07 1.35 20.78
N GLY A 192 1.25 1.99 19.63
CA GLY A 192 2.54 2.56 19.20
C GLY A 192 3.52 1.54 18.60
N ASN A 193 3.03 0.36 18.22
CA ASN A 193 3.79 -0.68 17.52
C ASN A 193 3.55 -0.60 16.00
N TYR A 194 4.18 -1.47 15.21
CA TYR A 194 4.08 -1.43 13.75
C TYR A 194 3.55 -2.74 13.18
N LEU A 195 2.39 -2.67 12.53
CA LEU A 195 1.83 -3.73 11.69
C LEU A 195 2.50 -3.70 10.31
N VAL A 196 3.25 -4.75 10.02
CA VAL A 196 4.10 -4.86 8.84
C VAL A 196 3.67 -6.00 7.94
N ASN A 197 4.06 -5.91 6.67
CA ASN A 197 3.81 -6.95 5.68
C ASN A 197 5.02 -7.13 4.77
N PHE A 198 5.35 -8.39 4.50
CA PHE A 198 6.44 -8.83 3.66
C PHE A 198 5.88 -9.64 2.49
N ARG A 199 5.83 -9.01 1.32
CA ARG A 199 5.17 -9.56 0.12
C ARG A 199 5.77 -10.90 -0.29
N SER A 200 7.09 -10.96 -0.34
CA SER A 200 7.83 -12.12 -0.86
C SER A 200 7.89 -13.28 0.14
N LEU A 201 7.41 -13.06 1.36
CA LEU A 201 7.35 -14.07 2.42
C LEU A 201 5.93 -14.54 2.71
N ASP A 202 4.91 -13.94 2.09
CA ASP A 202 3.49 -14.13 2.45
C ASP A 202 3.22 -13.96 3.96
N THR A 203 3.96 -13.04 4.58
CA THR A 203 4.01 -12.89 6.04
C THR A 203 3.63 -11.49 6.46
N MET A 204 2.76 -11.39 7.45
CA MET A 204 2.46 -10.15 8.17
C MET A 204 2.64 -10.35 9.66
N GLY A 205 2.87 -9.28 10.39
CA GLY A 205 3.12 -9.33 11.83
C GLY A 205 3.08 -7.96 12.48
N VAL A 206 3.11 -7.93 13.81
CA VAL A 206 3.31 -6.69 14.57
C VAL A 206 4.68 -6.73 15.21
N ILE A 207 5.51 -5.74 14.89
CA ILE A 207 6.80 -5.49 15.54
C ILE A 207 6.56 -4.65 16.78
N ASP A 208 7.04 -5.13 17.92
CA ASP A 208 7.12 -4.34 19.14
C ASP A 208 8.18 -3.24 18.98
N ARG A 209 7.79 -1.97 19.11
CA ARG A 209 8.70 -0.85 18.90
C ARG A 209 9.84 -0.82 19.93
N ALA A 210 9.60 -1.30 21.14
CA ALA A 210 10.55 -1.21 22.24
C ALA A 210 11.61 -2.31 22.20
N SER A 211 11.22 -3.57 21.93
CA SER A 211 12.16 -4.69 21.87
C SER A 211 12.67 -4.99 20.46
N GLY A 212 11.91 -4.63 19.43
CA GLY A 212 12.19 -5.03 18.04
C GLY A 212 11.74 -6.46 17.71
N ASP A 213 11.11 -7.18 18.64
CA ASP A 213 10.59 -8.52 18.41
C ASP A 213 9.21 -8.49 17.74
N PHE A 214 8.83 -9.59 17.08
CA PHE A 214 7.45 -9.78 16.66
C PHE A 214 6.56 -10.16 17.85
N LEU A 215 5.56 -9.33 18.17
CA LEU A 215 4.48 -9.70 19.10
C LEU A 215 3.66 -10.87 18.55
N TRP A 216 3.46 -10.85 17.25
CA TRP A 216 2.95 -11.99 16.49
C TRP A 216 3.42 -11.85 15.04
N LYS A 217 3.56 -13.00 14.36
CA LYS A 217 3.74 -13.07 12.91
C LYS A 217 2.94 -14.25 12.37
N ARG A 218 2.43 -14.12 11.15
CA ARG A 218 1.67 -15.18 10.47
C ARG A 218 2.03 -15.22 9.00
N THR A 219 2.31 -16.42 8.53
CA THR A 219 2.60 -16.74 7.13
C THR A 219 1.47 -17.58 6.57
N ASP A 220 0.87 -17.15 5.46
CA ASP A 220 -0.11 -17.96 4.74
C ASP A 220 -0.02 -17.71 3.24
N ARG A 221 0.54 -18.71 2.54
CA ARG A 221 0.72 -18.67 1.09
C ARG A 221 -0.60 -18.53 0.33
N HIS A 222 -1.74 -18.93 0.93
CA HIS A 222 -3.04 -18.78 0.28
C HIS A 222 -3.46 -17.31 0.12
N TRP A 223 -2.83 -16.35 0.80
CA TRP A 223 -3.05 -14.93 0.54
C TRP A 223 -2.47 -14.51 -0.82
N GLY A 224 -1.40 -15.18 -1.26
CA GLY A 224 -0.79 -14.97 -2.57
C GLY A 224 -0.18 -13.59 -2.70
N HIS A 225 0.78 -13.27 -1.83
CA HIS A 225 1.57 -12.04 -1.71
C HIS A 225 0.77 -10.82 -1.25
N PRO A 226 0.27 -10.82 -0.01
CA PRO A 226 -0.64 -9.80 0.51
C PRO A 226 -0.05 -8.39 0.51
N HIS A 227 -0.92 -7.39 0.65
CA HIS A 227 -0.59 -5.97 0.70
C HIS A 227 -1.41 -5.22 1.74
N ASN A 228 -0.79 -4.15 2.24
CA ASN A 228 -1.42 -3.08 3.01
C ASN A 228 -2.36 -3.60 4.12
N PRO A 229 -1.86 -4.36 5.09
CA PRO A 229 -2.63 -4.62 6.29
C PRO A 229 -2.84 -3.32 7.09
N GLU A 230 -4.03 -3.19 7.66
CA GLU A 230 -4.44 -2.10 8.56
C GLU A 230 -5.17 -2.71 9.75
N MET A 231 -4.93 -2.19 10.96
CA MET A 231 -5.64 -2.62 12.15
C MET A 231 -6.95 -1.82 12.30
N LEU A 232 -8.06 -2.52 12.48
CA LEU A 232 -9.36 -1.93 12.75
C LEU A 232 -9.55 -1.66 14.25
N PRO A 233 -10.46 -0.76 14.65
CA PRO A 233 -10.74 -0.48 16.07
C PRO A 233 -11.19 -1.68 16.90
N ASN A 234 -11.72 -2.72 16.27
CA ASN A 234 -12.10 -3.98 16.94
C ASN A 234 -10.91 -4.95 17.13
N GLY A 235 -9.70 -4.56 16.73
CA GLY A 235 -8.48 -5.38 16.80
C GLY A 235 -8.28 -6.34 15.63
N ASN A 236 -9.23 -6.43 14.68
CA ASN A 236 -9.04 -7.21 13.47
C ASN A 236 -8.08 -6.51 12.50
N VAL A 237 -7.55 -7.25 11.54
CA VAL A 237 -6.67 -6.74 10.49
C VAL A 237 -7.35 -6.89 9.14
N THR A 238 -7.54 -5.80 8.41
CA THR A 238 -7.91 -5.84 6.99
C THR A 238 -6.68 -5.85 6.12
N PHE A 239 -6.69 -6.57 5.01
CA PHE A 239 -5.57 -6.60 4.06
C PHE A 239 -6.03 -7.02 2.67
N TYR A 240 -5.24 -6.67 1.66
CA TYR A 240 -5.48 -7.07 0.28
C TYR A 240 -4.70 -8.35 -0.03
N ALA A 241 -5.40 -9.45 -0.32
CA ALA A 241 -4.79 -10.71 -0.73
C ALA A 241 -4.73 -10.76 -2.26
N ASN A 242 -3.53 -10.55 -2.83
CA ASN A 242 -3.35 -10.44 -4.28
C ASN A 242 -3.68 -11.73 -5.03
N GLY A 243 -3.45 -12.89 -4.41
CA GLY A 243 -3.87 -14.19 -4.94
C GLY A 243 -2.96 -14.77 -6.02
N MET A 244 -1.67 -14.40 -6.05
CA MET A 244 -0.67 -14.95 -6.99
C MET A 244 -0.45 -16.46 -6.81
N PHE A 245 -0.73 -16.98 -5.60
CA PHE A 245 -0.87 -18.39 -5.31
C PHE A 245 -2.30 -18.70 -4.87
N ASN A 246 -3.16 -19.04 -5.84
CA ASN A 246 -4.50 -19.53 -5.55
C ASN A 246 -4.55 -21.05 -5.78
N PRO A 247 -5.02 -21.85 -4.81
CA PRO A 247 -5.14 -23.30 -4.99
C PRO A 247 -6.18 -23.70 -6.04
N SER A 248 -7.00 -22.77 -6.55
CA SER A 248 -8.03 -23.05 -7.56
C SER A 248 -8.13 -21.93 -8.60
N GLN A 249 -8.20 -22.31 -9.87
CA GLN A 249 -8.43 -21.37 -10.97
C GLN A 249 -9.83 -20.73 -10.86
N PRO A 250 -9.99 -19.45 -11.23
CA PRO A 250 -8.94 -18.51 -11.67
C PRO A 250 -8.11 -17.93 -10.50
N LEU A 251 -6.89 -17.47 -10.79
CA LEU A 251 -6.22 -16.50 -9.92
C LEU A 251 -7.10 -15.25 -9.81
N HIS A 252 -7.32 -14.79 -8.58
CA HIS A 252 -8.16 -13.63 -8.29
C HIS A 252 -7.72 -13.00 -6.97
N SER A 253 -7.95 -11.70 -6.85
CA SER A 253 -7.65 -10.97 -5.63
C SER A 253 -8.86 -10.94 -4.69
N ARG A 254 -8.60 -10.70 -3.41
CA ARG A 254 -9.61 -10.65 -2.35
C ARG A 254 -9.30 -9.51 -1.38
N ALA A 255 -10.33 -8.82 -0.93
CA ALA A 255 -10.22 -8.02 0.29
C ALA A 255 -10.58 -8.91 1.48
N MET A 256 -9.78 -8.89 2.53
CA MET A 256 -9.92 -9.80 3.67
C MET A 256 -9.95 -9.03 4.99
N GLU A 257 -10.64 -9.57 5.98
CA GLU A 257 -10.55 -9.17 7.39
C GLU A 257 -10.25 -10.43 8.22
N MET A 258 -9.21 -10.37 9.06
CA MET A 258 -8.75 -11.48 9.88
C MET A 258 -8.71 -11.07 11.36
N ASN A 259 -9.13 -11.97 12.24
CA ASN A 259 -8.78 -11.87 13.66
C ASN A 259 -7.31 -12.29 13.83
N PRO A 260 -6.38 -11.40 14.22
CA PRO A 260 -4.96 -11.74 14.25
C PRO A 260 -4.61 -12.75 15.35
N SER A 261 -5.39 -12.80 16.44
CA SER A 261 -5.14 -13.71 17.57
C SER A 261 -5.44 -15.17 17.20
N THR A 262 -6.49 -15.41 16.41
CA THR A 262 -6.88 -16.77 15.99
C THR A 262 -6.38 -17.12 14.58
N GLY A 263 -6.25 -16.12 13.71
CA GLY A 263 -6.01 -16.30 12.28
C GLY A 263 -7.28 -16.55 11.47
N GLU A 264 -8.44 -16.46 12.10
CA GLU A 264 -9.72 -16.67 11.43
C GLU A 264 -10.00 -15.51 10.47
N ILE A 265 -10.33 -15.83 9.22
CA ILE A 265 -10.88 -14.86 8.26
C ILE A 265 -12.34 -14.64 8.61
N VAL A 266 -12.66 -13.49 9.19
CA VAL A 266 -14.01 -13.15 9.67
C VAL A 266 -14.86 -12.50 8.58
N TRP A 267 -14.23 -11.95 7.55
CA TRP A 267 -14.89 -11.42 6.36
C TRP A 267 -13.97 -11.50 5.15
N GLN A 268 -14.56 -11.70 3.97
CA GLN A 268 -13.86 -11.70 2.69
C GLN A 268 -14.80 -11.19 1.60
N PHE A 269 -14.29 -10.29 0.76
CA PHE A 269 -14.88 -9.99 -0.53
C PHE A 269 -14.18 -10.81 -1.63
N THR A 270 -14.99 -11.31 -2.57
CA THR A 270 -14.54 -11.95 -3.79
C THR A 270 -15.48 -11.54 -4.89
N ASP A 271 -14.93 -10.93 -5.95
CA ASP A 271 -15.76 -10.51 -7.09
C ASP A 271 -16.46 -11.74 -7.71
N PRO A 272 -17.78 -11.69 -7.93
CA PRO A 272 -18.50 -12.78 -8.60
C PRO A 272 -17.90 -13.16 -9.95
N GLN A 273 -17.30 -12.19 -10.66
CA GLN A 273 -16.54 -12.36 -11.90
C GLN A 273 -15.04 -12.49 -11.61
N ARG A 274 -14.64 -13.53 -10.86
CA ARG A 274 -13.26 -13.78 -10.44
C ARG A 274 -12.20 -13.73 -11.57
N TRP A 275 -12.59 -14.05 -12.80
CA TRP A 275 -11.70 -14.00 -13.98
C TRP A 275 -11.26 -12.58 -14.37
N THR A 276 -11.96 -11.56 -13.89
CA THR A 276 -11.75 -10.16 -14.28
C THR A 276 -11.48 -9.24 -13.10
N PHE A 277 -11.31 -9.77 -11.88
CA PHE A 277 -10.87 -9.01 -10.71
C PHE A 277 -9.56 -9.60 -10.17
N PHE A 278 -8.45 -9.09 -10.68
CA PHE A 278 -7.13 -9.58 -10.29
C PHE A 278 -6.07 -8.49 -10.39
N SER A 279 -5.44 -8.21 -9.26
CA SER A 279 -4.25 -7.36 -9.16
C SER A 279 -3.13 -8.14 -8.48
N PRO A 280 -2.14 -8.64 -9.25
CA PRO A 280 -1.06 -9.47 -8.70
C PRO A 280 -0.10 -8.70 -7.79
N ILE A 281 -0.10 -7.38 -7.88
CA ILE A 281 0.73 -6.43 -7.12
C ILE A 281 -0.15 -5.27 -6.61
N MET A 282 0.35 -4.53 -5.62
CA MET A 282 -0.32 -3.37 -5.03
C MET A 282 -1.69 -3.73 -4.41
N GLY A 283 -2.51 -2.72 -4.11
CA GLY A 283 -3.84 -2.92 -3.57
C GLY A 283 -3.97 -2.50 -2.10
N SER A 284 -5.21 -2.20 -1.72
CA SER A 284 -5.56 -1.70 -0.39
C SER A 284 -6.98 -2.13 -0.02
N VAL A 285 -7.26 -2.13 1.27
CA VAL A 285 -8.59 -2.36 1.83
C VAL A 285 -8.83 -1.28 2.89
N GLN A 286 -9.92 -0.54 2.76
CA GLN A 286 -10.32 0.47 3.74
C GLN A 286 -11.75 0.20 4.21
N ARG A 287 -11.94 -0.04 5.50
CA ARG A 287 -13.26 -0.08 6.13
C ARG A 287 -13.78 1.36 6.28
N LEU A 288 -14.98 1.62 5.78
CA LEU A 288 -15.62 2.95 5.79
C LEU A 288 -16.57 3.09 6.98
N GLY A 289 -16.96 4.33 7.29
CA GLY A 289 -17.74 4.66 8.49
C GLY A 289 -19.14 4.06 8.55
N ASN A 290 -19.75 3.71 7.40
CA ASN A 290 -21.03 3.00 7.33
C ASN A 290 -20.88 1.46 7.37
N GLY A 291 -19.67 0.94 7.54
CA GLY A 291 -19.37 -0.49 7.53
C GLY A 291 -19.05 -1.07 6.15
N ASN A 292 -19.21 -0.31 5.06
CA ASN A 292 -18.78 -0.74 3.73
C ASN A 292 -17.26 -0.83 3.65
N THR A 293 -16.77 -1.48 2.59
CA THR A 293 -15.34 -1.63 2.33
C THR A 293 -15.00 -1.04 0.97
N LEU A 294 -14.06 -0.10 0.93
CA LEU A 294 -13.41 0.36 -0.29
C LEU A 294 -12.23 -0.57 -0.60
N THR A 295 -12.14 -1.04 -1.84
CA THR A 295 -11.02 -1.83 -2.33
C THR A 295 -10.73 -1.49 -3.79
N ILE A 296 -9.68 -2.08 -4.36
CA ILE A 296 -9.12 -1.64 -5.63
C ILE A 296 -8.61 -2.80 -6.48
N GLU A 297 -8.89 -2.76 -7.78
CA GLU A 297 -8.15 -3.50 -8.80
C GLU A 297 -6.99 -2.61 -9.29
N ALA A 298 -5.92 -2.57 -8.50
CA ALA A 298 -4.81 -1.63 -8.60
C ALA A 298 -4.20 -1.50 -10.01
N VAL A 299 -3.90 -2.62 -10.69
CA VAL A 299 -3.22 -2.61 -12.01
C VAL A 299 -4.11 -2.03 -13.11
N PHE A 300 -5.42 -2.06 -12.92
CA PHE A 300 -6.41 -1.55 -13.87
C PHE A 300 -7.06 -0.24 -13.40
N GLY A 301 -6.63 0.32 -12.27
CA GLY A 301 -7.07 1.62 -11.78
C GLY A 301 -8.56 1.69 -11.40
N ARG A 302 -9.20 0.55 -11.14
CA ARG A 302 -10.61 0.46 -10.73
C ARG A 302 -10.73 0.45 -9.22
N ILE A 303 -11.49 1.37 -8.67
CA ILE A 303 -11.81 1.45 -7.24
C ILE A 303 -13.27 1.04 -7.09
N ILE A 304 -13.56 0.17 -6.12
CA ILE A 304 -14.92 -0.28 -5.83
C ILE A 304 -15.24 -0.13 -4.35
N GLU A 305 -16.53 0.10 -4.08
CA GLU A 305 -17.10 0.04 -2.75
C GLU A 305 -18.10 -1.10 -2.67
N VAL A 306 -17.97 -1.93 -1.65
CA VAL A 306 -18.85 -3.07 -1.40
C VAL A 306 -19.45 -3.00 0.00
N THR A 307 -20.70 -3.41 0.13
CA THR A 307 -21.35 -3.54 1.45
C THR A 307 -20.76 -4.70 2.26
N PRO A 308 -21.07 -4.82 3.57
CA PRO A 308 -20.69 -6.01 4.35
C PRO A 308 -21.17 -7.33 3.72
N GLY A 309 -22.31 -7.29 3.00
CA GLY A 309 -22.85 -8.42 2.23
C GLY A 309 -22.15 -8.68 0.89
N SER A 310 -21.07 -7.96 0.56
CA SER A 310 -20.32 -8.04 -0.71
C SER A 310 -21.05 -7.54 -1.96
N ASP A 311 -22.18 -6.85 -1.81
CA ASP A 311 -22.81 -6.17 -2.94
C ASP A 311 -22.00 -4.93 -3.35
N LEU A 312 -21.69 -4.82 -4.65
CA LEU A 312 -21.09 -3.63 -5.26
C LEU A 312 -22.09 -2.46 -5.24
N VAL A 313 -21.70 -1.33 -4.66
CA VAL A 313 -22.54 -0.13 -4.53
C VAL A 313 -21.91 1.12 -5.13
N TRP A 314 -20.60 1.12 -5.34
CA TRP A 314 -19.90 2.18 -6.08
C TRP A 314 -18.75 1.60 -6.89
N ASP A 315 -18.56 2.08 -8.10
CA ASP A 315 -17.55 1.58 -9.06
C ASP A 315 -17.02 2.72 -9.91
N TYR A 316 -15.70 2.93 -9.86
CA TYR A 316 -15.02 4.02 -10.54
C TYR A 316 -13.72 3.53 -11.17
N ILE A 317 -13.41 4.02 -12.37
CA ILE A 317 -12.16 3.71 -13.06
C ILE A 317 -11.38 5.00 -13.30
N ASN A 318 -10.15 5.05 -12.80
CA ASN A 318 -9.22 6.15 -13.04
C ASN A 318 -9.11 6.46 -14.55
N PRO A 319 -9.48 7.66 -15.00
CA PRO A 319 -9.43 8.02 -16.42
C PRO A 319 -8.03 8.44 -16.90
N VAL A 320 -7.06 8.60 -15.99
CA VAL A 320 -5.72 9.10 -16.31
C VAL A 320 -4.82 7.96 -16.78
N PHE A 321 -4.63 7.87 -18.09
CA PHE A 321 -3.65 6.99 -18.73
C PHE A 321 -2.37 7.76 -19.07
N HIS A 322 -1.23 7.15 -18.78
CA HIS A 322 0.07 7.64 -19.24
C HIS A 322 1.04 6.48 -19.40
N ASN A 323 2.16 6.73 -20.08
CA ASN A 323 3.15 5.71 -20.34
C ASN A 323 3.87 5.31 -19.05
N ILE A 324 3.76 4.05 -18.67
CA ILE A 324 4.49 3.45 -17.55
C ILE A 324 5.22 2.21 -18.06
N PRO A 325 6.54 2.27 -18.28
CA PRO A 325 7.30 1.20 -18.95
C PRO A 325 7.13 -0.20 -18.32
N ILE A 326 7.01 -0.31 -16.99
CA ILE A 326 6.82 -1.60 -16.31
C ILE A 326 5.48 -2.27 -16.67
N PHE A 327 4.50 -1.51 -17.14
CA PHE A 327 3.21 -2.01 -17.65
C PHE A 327 3.18 -2.11 -19.19
N GLY A 328 4.31 -1.93 -19.86
CA GLY A 328 4.45 -2.12 -21.31
C GLY A 328 3.80 -1.03 -22.17
N GLY A 329 3.48 0.14 -21.60
CA GLY A 329 2.89 1.26 -22.34
C GLY A 329 1.95 2.11 -21.50
N ASP A 330 0.92 2.65 -22.15
CA ASP A 330 -0.10 3.46 -21.48
C ASP A 330 -0.95 2.61 -20.53
N ALA A 331 -0.95 3.00 -19.27
CA ALA A 331 -1.69 2.35 -18.19
C ALA A 331 -2.24 3.41 -17.21
N ASN A 332 -3.22 3.02 -16.39
CA ASN A 332 -3.87 3.89 -15.39
C ASN A 332 -3.82 3.32 -13.94
N PRO A 333 -2.74 2.63 -13.52
CA PRO A 333 -2.72 1.96 -12.23
C PRO A 333 -2.78 2.93 -11.06
N LEU A 334 -3.32 2.43 -9.97
CA LEU A 334 -3.40 3.12 -8.68
C LEU A 334 -2.71 2.25 -7.63
N PHE A 335 -1.84 2.84 -6.81
CA PHE A 335 -1.07 2.10 -5.82
C PHE A 335 -1.95 1.62 -4.65
N ARG A 336 -2.81 2.52 -4.15
CA ARG A 336 -3.82 2.34 -3.10
C ARG A 336 -5.02 3.25 -3.37
N ALA A 337 -6.13 3.05 -2.66
CA ALA A 337 -7.32 3.90 -2.71
C ALA A 337 -7.75 4.33 -1.30
N TYR A 338 -8.21 5.57 -1.18
CA TYR A 338 -8.70 6.17 0.06
C TYR A 338 -9.99 6.96 -0.19
N ARG A 339 -10.99 6.77 0.66
CA ARG A 339 -12.23 7.55 0.75
C ARG A 339 -12.27 8.26 2.10
N TYR A 340 -12.59 9.53 2.07
CA TYR A 340 -12.72 10.40 3.23
C TYR A 340 -14.16 10.89 3.34
N ALA A 341 -14.71 10.91 4.56
CA ALA A 341 -16.03 11.51 4.79
C ALA A 341 -15.97 13.02 4.51
N GLY A 342 -17.07 13.60 4.03
CA GLY A 342 -17.09 15.04 3.72
C GLY A 342 -16.84 15.95 4.93
N ASP A 343 -17.19 15.47 6.12
CA ASP A 343 -17.00 16.14 7.41
C ASP A 343 -15.74 15.68 8.17
N SER A 344 -14.88 14.86 7.55
CA SER A 344 -13.63 14.38 8.15
C SER A 344 -12.61 15.51 8.34
N GLU A 345 -11.67 15.32 9.26
CA GLU A 345 -10.59 16.29 9.52
C GLU A 345 -9.67 16.45 8.30
N GLU A 346 -9.53 15.39 7.50
CA GLU A 346 -8.78 15.37 6.25
C GLU A 346 -9.40 16.24 5.17
N ILE A 347 -10.73 16.40 5.13
CA ILE A 347 -11.39 17.38 4.25
C ILE A 347 -11.39 18.77 4.92
N GLY A 348 -11.67 18.82 6.22
CA GLY A 348 -11.64 20.05 7.01
C GLY A 348 -12.61 21.13 6.52
N GLY A 349 -13.77 20.73 5.96
CA GLY A 349 -14.83 21.65 5.52
C GLY A 349 -14.52 22.46 4.26
N ARG A 350 -13.60 22.00 3.41
CA ARG A 350 -13.15 22.72 2.21
C ARG A 350 -13.94 22.42 0.94
N LEU A 351 -14.83 21.44 0.97
CA LEU A 351 -15.61 20.95 -0.17
C LEU A 351 -17.11 20.88 0.13
#